data_AF-A0A4P6TMT3-F1
#
_entry.id   AF-A0A4P6TMT3-F1
#
_cell.length_a   1.000
_cell.length_b   1.000
_cell.length_c   1.000
_cell.angle_alpha   90.00
_cell.angle_beta   90.00
_cell.angle_gamma   90.00
#
_symmetry.space_group_name_H-M   'P 1'
#
loop_
_entity.id
_entity.type
_entity.pdbx_description
1 polymer ?
#
loop_
_entity_poly.entity_id
_entity_poly.type
_entity_poly.pdbx_seq_one_letter_code
_entity_poly.pdbx_strand_id
1 'polypeptide(L)'
;MSSNDKSTQPNQTAGVDITLKFLQVSMNNVEQLVNFQISTSREHLDTYAKSLHALSQASTPQEAISQISDLAKANANRAMECSGEFCGILSKAQEDLQGLALEHLSSMQNSLQGMASYLQPPANTGDKKK
;
A
#
# COMPACT_ATOMS: atom_id res chain seq x y z
N MET A 1 -33.50 -28.25 34.59
CA MET A 1 -32.15 -28.62 34.14
C MET A 1 -31.79 -27.65 33.03
N SER A 2 -30.92 -26.68 33.32
CA SER A 2 -30.53 -25.62 32.38
C SER A 2 -29.64 -26.19 31.28
N SER A 3 -30.12 -26.16 30.05
CA SER A 3 -29.27 -26.33 28.88
C SER A 3 -28.53 -25.03 28.64
N ASN A 4 -27.21 -25.09 28.82
CA ASN A 4 -26.27 -24.00 28.67
C ASN A 4 -26.06 -23.76 27.17
N ASP A 5 -26.86 -22.88 26.56
CA ASP A 5 -26.62 -22.40 25.20
C ASP A 5 -25.34 -21.56 25.19
N LYS A 6 -24.23 -22.20 24.86
CA LYS A 6 -22.92 -21.58 24.70
C LYS A 6 -22.96 -20.67 23.47
N SER A 7 -23.39 -19.44 23.71
CA SER A 7 -23.11 -18.20 22.99
C SER A 7 -22.55 -18.38 21.58
N THR A 8 -23.45 -18.40 20.60
CA THR A 8 -23.13 -18.12 19.19
C THR A 8 -22.86 -16.63 19.09
N GLN A 9 -21.66 -16.19 19.49
CA GLN A 9 -21.25 -14.81 19.25
C GLN A 9 -20.99 -14.66 17.74
N PRO A 10 -21.72 -13.79 17.02
CA PRO A 10 -21.47 -13.58 15.60
C PRO A 10 -20.04 -13.05 15.40
N ASN A 11 -19.42 -13.48 14.30
CA ASN A 11 -18.04 -13.29 13.86
C ASN A 11 -17.61 -11.81 13.63
N GLN A 12 -17.97 -10.90 14.54
CA GLN A 12 -17.70 -9.47 14.47
C GLN A 12 -16.19 -9.17 14.51
N THR A 13 -15.40 -10.04 15.14
CA THR A 13 -13.94 -9.91 15.26
C THR A 13 -13.22 -9.98 13.90
N ALA A 14 -13.69 -10.81 12.96
CA ALA A 14 -13.05 -10.97 11.65
C ALA A 14 -13.24 -9.75 10.73
N GLY A 15 -14.42 -9.10 10.78
CA GLY A 15 -14.69 -7.88 10.00
C GLY A 15 -13.97 -6.63 10.55
N VAL A 16 -13.73 -6.59 11.86
CA VAL A 16 -12.91 -5.56 12.49
C VAL A 16 -11.43 -5.77 12.14
N ASP A 17 -10.94 -7.01 12.12
CA ASP A 17 -9.55 -7.33 11.77
C ASP A 17 -9.16 -6.92 10.35
N ILE A 18 -10.01 -7.22 9.34
CA ILE A 18 -9.73 -6.82 7.96
C ILE A 18 -9.76 -5.29 7.77
N THR A 19 -10.65 -4.60 8.47
CA THR A 19 -10.75 -3.13 8.42
C THR A 19 -9.49 -2.50 9.01
N LEU A 20 -8.98 -3.04 10.12
CA LEU A 20 -7.74 -2.59 10.74
C LEU A 20 -6.52 -2.88 9.84
N LYS A 21 -6.45 -4.05 9.20
CA LYS A 21 -5.41 -4.37 8.21
C LYS A 21 -5.45 -3.41 7.02
N PHE A 22 -6.63 -3.07 6.51
CA PHE A 22 -6.78 -2.11 5.41
C PHE A 22 -6.30 -0.73 5.79
N LEU A 23 -6.67 -0.26 6.99
CA LEU A 23 -6.21 1.02 7.52
C LEU A 23 -4.68 1.03 7.70
N GLN A 24 -4.11 -0.05 8.23
CA GLN A 24 -2.66 -0.19 8.42
C GLN A 24 -1.90 -0.14 7.08
N VAL A 25 -2.34 -0.91 6.08
CA VAL A 25 -1.75 -0.90 4.73
C VAL A 25 -1.88 0.49 4.10
N SER A 26 -3.05 1.13 4.23
CA SER A 26 -3.28 2.47 3.72
C SER A 26 -2.36 3.51 4.37
N MET A 27 -2.19 3.46 5.70
CA MET A 27 -1.28 4.34 6.43
C MET A 27 0.18 4.14 6.00
N ASN A 28 0.62 2.89 5.86
CA ASN A 28 1.96 2.57 5.39
C ASN A 28 2.22 3.09 3.96
N ASN A 29 1.22 3.03 3.08
CA ASN A 29 1.31 3.58 1.72
C ASN A 29 1.38 5.11 1.73
N VAL A 30 0.59 5.77 2.58
CA VAL A 30 0.65 7.22 2.77
C VAL A 30 2.00 7.66 3.32
N GLU A 31 2.55 6.94 4.30
CA GLU A 31 3.87 7.23 4.87
C GLU A 31 4.96 7.16 3.79
N GLN A 32 4.98 6.09 2.98
CA GLN A 32 5.92 5.97 1.87
C GLN A 32 5.79 7.12 0.87
N LEU A 33 4.57 7.53 0.54
CA LEU A 33 4.31 8.65 -0.37
C LEU A 33 4.77 9.99 0.20
N VAL A 34 4.54 10.24 1.49
CA VAL A 34 4.99 11.46 2.17
C VAL A 34 6.51 11.50 2.25
N ASN A 35 7.14 10.37 2.62
CA ASN A 35 8.60 10.27 2.67
C ASN A 35 9.23 10.54 1.30
N PHE A 36 8.65 10.01 0.23
CA PHE A 36 9.06 10.30 -1.14
C PHE A 36 8.96 11.80 -1.45
N GLN A 37 7.81 12.43 -1.16
CA GLN A 37 7.64 13.88 -1.38
C GLN A 37 8.66 14.72 -0.60
N ILE A 38 8.95 14.36 0.66
CA ILE A 38 9.96 15.04 1.48
C ILE A 38 11.34 14.88 0.85
N SER A 39 11.71 13.68 0.41
CA SER A 39 13.00 13.41 -0.23
C SER A 39 13.18 14.24 -1.50
N THR A 40 12.20 14.20 -2.41
CA THR A 40 12.20 14.98 -3.65
C THR A 40 12.27 16.49 -3.38
N SER A 41 11.55 16.97 -2.37
CA SER A 41 11.58 18.39 -1.98
C SER A 41 12.96 18.83 -1.47
N ARG A 42 13.63 17.99 -0.68
CA ARG A 42 15.00 18.26 -0.21
C ARG A 42 15.98 18.35 -1.38
N GLU A 43 15.83 17.48 -2.36
CA GLU A 43 16.68 17.45 -3.54
C GLU A 43 16.49 18.70 -4.43
N HIS A 44 15.26 19.17 -4.59
CA HIS A 44 14.99 20.45 -5.26
C HIS A 44 15.61 21.65 -4.52
N LEU A 45 15.48 21.69 -3.19
CA LEU A 45 16.08 22.75 -2.38
C LEU A 45 17.62 22.75 -2.47
N ASP A 46 18.23 21.57 -2.46
CA ASP A 46 19.68 21.42 -2.65
C ASP A 46 20.12 21.88 -4.05
N THR A 47 19.39 21.53 -5.10
CA THR A 47 19.65 22.03 -6.47
C THR A 47 19.55 23.55 -6.54
N TYR A 48 18.56 24.17 -5.88
CA TYR A 48 18.46 25.62 -5.82
C TYR A 48 19.62 26.26 -5.04
N ALA A 49 19.99 25.70 -3.89
CA ALA A 49 21.13 26.17 -3.12
C ALA A 49 22.43 26.11 -3.94
N LYS A 50 22.67 25.02 -4.65
CA LYS A 50 23.80 24.86 -5.57
C LYS A 50 23.77 25.87 -6.72
N SER A 51 22.59 26.15 -7.27
CA SER A 51 22.44 27.13 -8.36
C SER A 51 22.73 28.56 -7.87
N LEU A 52 22.25 28.93 -6.69
CA LEU A 52 22.58 30.22 -6.07
C LEU A 52 24.06 30.33 -5.72
N HIS A 53 24.65 29.23 -5.24
CA HIS A 53 26.08 29.17 -4.98
C HIS A 53 26.90 29.37 -6.26
N ALA A 54 26.53 28.71 -7.36
CA ALA A 54 27.15 28.89 -8.66
C ALA A 54 27.07 30.34 -9.15
N LEU A 55 25.92 31.01 -8.97
CA LEU A 55 25.78 32.44 -9.27
C LEU A 55 26.70 33.32 -8.41
N SER A 56 26.86 32.98 -7.13
CA SER A 56 27.65 33.79 -6.19
C SER A 56 29.17 33.63 -6.35
N GLN A 57 29.63 32.46 -6.79
CA GLN A 57 31.05 32.10 -6.82
C GLN A 57 31.67 32.17 -8.21
N ALA A 58 30.85 32.20 -9.27
CA ALA A 58 31.37 32.27 -10.63
C ALA A 58 32.11 33.60 -10.86
N SER A 59 33.27 33.51 -11.51
CA SER A 59 34.06 34.69 -11.86
C SER A 59 33.46 35.44 -13.05
N THR A 60 32.63 34.76 -13.85
CA THR A 60 31.94 35.34 -15.01
C THR A 60 30.50 34.84 -15.14
N PRO A 61 29.61 35.61 -15.77
CA PRO A 61 28.24 35.17 -16.05
C PRO A 61 28.18 33.87 -16.88
N GLN A 62 29.08 33.70 -17.85
CA GLN A 62 29.15 32.50 -18.69
C GLN A 62 29.48 31.24 -17.88
N GLU A 63 30.42 31.35 -16.94
CA GLU A 63 30.75 30.25 -16.03
C GLU A 63 29.55 29.88 -15.15
N ALA A 64 28.85 30.89 -14.59
CA ALA A 64 27.65 30.67 -13.78
C ALA A 64 26.57 29.93 -14.58
N ILE A 65 26.30 30.38 -15.82
CA ILE A 65 25.31 29.77 -16.71
C ILE A 65 25.69 28.33 -17.04
N SER A 66 26.97 28.05 -17.28
CA SER A 66 27.43 26.68 -17.53
C SER A 66 27.19 25.78 -16.32
N GLN A 67 27.56 26.21 -15.12
CA GLN A 67 27.36 25.44 -13.88
C GLN A 67 25.87 25.20 -13.60
N ILE A 68 25.02 26.21 -13.80
CA ILE A 68 23.56 26.08 -13.65
C ILE A 68 22.98 25.13 -14.71
N SER A 69 23.49 25.17 -15.94
CA SER A 69 23.07 24.27 -17.01
C SER A 69 23.38 22.81 -16.64
N ASP A 70 24.54 22.53 -16.06
CA ASP A 70 24.90 21.19 -15.65
C ASP A 70 24.08 20.71 -14.43
N LEU A 71 23.79 21.60 -13.48
CA LEU A 71 22.85 21.32 -12.39
C LEU A 71 21.44 21.01 -12.92
N ALA A 72 20.97 21.77 -13.92
CA ALA A 72 19.67 21.54 -14.53
C ALA A 72 19.60 20.18 -15.27
N LYS A 73 20.66 19.78 -15.98
CA LYS A 73 20.76 18.45 -16.60
C LYS A 73 20.74 17.33 -15.55
N ALA A 74 21.51 17.47 -14.47
CA ALA A 74 21.53 16.50 -13.38
C ALA A 74 20.13 16.38 -12.73
N ASN A 75 19.47 17.51 -12.49
CA ASN A 75 18.11 17.54 -11.95
C ASN A 75 17.09 16.89 -12.89
N ALA A 76 17.24 17.05 -14.21
CA ALA A 76 16.37 16.38 -15.19
C ALA A 76 16.53 14.84 -15.16
N ASN A 77 17.77 14.34 -15.08
CA ASN A 77 18.02 12.91 -14.92
C ASN A 77 17.41 12.38 -13.62
N ARG A 78 17.58 13.12 -12.53
CA ARG A 78 17.01 12.75 -11.23
C ARG A 78 15.49 12.76 -11.23
N ALA A 79 14.84 13.72 -11.90
CA ALA A 79 13.39 13.73 -12.05
C ALA A 79 12.87 12.46 -12.74
N MET A 80 13.63 11.93 -13.71
CA MET A 80 13.30 10.67 -14.36
C MET A 80 13.43 9.48 -13.40
N GLU A 81 14.47 9.45 -12.56
CA GLU A 81 14.63 8.45 -11.50
C GLU A 81 13.50 8.52 -10.46
N CYS A 82 13.16 9.72 -9.98
CA CYS A 82 12.04 9.96 -9.07
C CYS A 82 10.71 9.47 -9.66
N SER A 83 10.50 9.60 -10.97
CA SER A 83 9.30 9.07 -11.63
C SER A 83 9.23 7.53 -11.55
N GLY A 84 10.37 6.85 -11.68
CA GLY A 84 10.47 5.41 -11.51
C GLY A 84 10.23 4.97 -10.07
N GLU A 85 10.84 5.67 -9.10
CA GLU A 85 10.61 5.45 -7.67
C GLU A 85 9.14 5.63 -7.30
N PHE A 86 8.50 6.70 -7.80
CA PHE A 86 7.08 6.97 -7.58
C PHE A 86 6.17 5.88 -8.17
N CYS A 87 6.43 5.46 -9.41
CA CYS A 87 5.72 4.33 -10.02
C CYS A 87 5.89 3.06 -9.18
N GLY A 88 7.08 2.79 -8.66
CA GLY A 88 7.33 1.66 -7.76
C GLY A 88 6.51 1.72 -6.48
N ILE A 89 6.42 2.89 -5.84
CA ILE A 89 5.59 3.10 -4.64
C ILE A 89 4.11 2.84 -4.96
N LEU A 90 3.60 3.38 -6.07
CA LEU A 90 2.21 3.17 -6.46
C LEU A 90 1.90 1.72 -6.82
N SER A 91 2.77 1.05 -7.56
CA SER A 91 2.60 -0.36 -7.91
C SER A 91 2.57 -1.23 -6.66
N LYS A 92 3.48 -1.00 -5.70
CA LYS A 92 3.49 -1.72 -4.43
C LYS A 92 2.23 -1.47 -3.60
N ALA A 93 1.79 -0.21 -3.52
CA ALA A 93 0.56 0.13 -2.82
C ALA A 93 -0.67 -0.57 -3.42
N GLN A 94 -0.72 -0.67 -4.76
CA GLN A 94 -1.77 -1.41 -5.46
C GLN A 94 -1.69 -2.91 -5.17
N GLU A 95 -0.51 -3.52 -5.19
CA GLU A 95 -0.30 -4.92 -4.84
C GLU A 95 -0.75 -5.23 -3.40
N ASP A 96 -0.35 -4.40 -2.43
CA ASP A 96 -0.70 -4.58 -1.02
C ASP A 96 -2.22 -4.50 -0.80
N LEU A 97 -2.89 -3.54 -1.43
CA LEU A 97 -4.35 -3.39 -1.34
C LEU A 97 -5.09 -4.53 -2.07
N GLN A 98 -4.60 -4.96 -3.23
CA GLN A 98 -5.18 -6.08 -3.96
C GLN A 98 -5.03 -7.40 -3.20
N GLY A 99 -3.86 -7.64 -2.62
CA GLY A 99 -3.61 -8.82 -1.79
C GLY A 99 -4.59 -8.90 -0.62
N LEU A 100 -4.81 -7.78 0.06
CA LEU A 100 -5.76 -7.71 1.18
C LEU A 100 -7.22 -7.93 0.73
N ALA A 101 -7.61 -7.40 -0.43
CA ALA A 101 -8.94 -7.64 -1.00
C ALA A 101 -9.16 -9.12 -1.35
N LEU A 102 -8.14 -9.79 -1.89
CA LEU A 102 -8.18 -11.23 -2.19
C LEU A 102 -8.24 -12.08 -0.91
N GLU A 103 -7.48 -11.73 0.13
CA GLU A 103 -7.55 -12.38 1.45
C GLU A 103 -8.97 -12.28 2.02
N HIS A 104 -9.59 -11.10 1.93
CA HIS A 104 -10.96 -10.90 2.38
C HIS A 104 -11.98 -11.76 1.61
N LEU A 105 -11.90 -11.79 0.27
CA LEU A 105 -12.79 -12.62 -0.55
C LEU A 105 -12.62 -14.11 -0.25
N SER A 106 -11.39 -14.58 -0.08
CA SER A 106 -11.11 -15.97 0.30
C SER A 106 -11.70 -16.31 1.67
N SER A 107 -11.55 -15.42 2.65
CA SER A 107 -12.15 -15.58 3.98
C SER A 107 -13.69 -15.64 3.92
N MET A 108 -14.33 -14.77 3.13
CA MET A 108 -15.77 -14.81 2.92
C MET A 108 -16.23 -16.11 2.26
N GLN A 109 -15.52 -16.57 1.23
CA GLN A 109 -15.82 -17.85 0.56
C GLN A 109 -15.74 -19.03 1.53
N ASN A 110 -14.70 -19.09 2.36
CA ASN A 110 -14.52 -20.15 3.36
C ASN A 110 -15.65 -20.13 4.40
N SER A 111 -16.06 -18.93 4.85
CA SER A 111 -17.20 -18.77 5.76
C SER A 111 -18.51 -19.26 5.13
N LEU A 112 -18.78 -18.92 3.87
CA LEU A 112 -19.95 -19.37 3.11
C LEU A 112 -19.98 -20.89 2.93
N GLN A 113 -18.85 -21.52 2.58
CA GLN A 113 -18.75 -22.97 2.48
C GLN A 113 -18.98 -23.65 3.83
N GLY A 114 -18.43 -23.09 4.91
CA GLY A 114 -18.70 -23.55 6.27
C GLY A 114 -20.20 -23.55 6.57
N MET A 115 -20.89 -22.44 6.33
CA MET A 115 -22.35 -22.35 6.52
C MET A 115 -23.14 -23.34 5.64
N ALA A 116 -22.74 -23.53 4.38
CA ALA A 116 -23.39 -24.49 3.48
C ALA A 116 -23.27 -25.93 4.00
N SER A 117 -22.14 -26.30 4.62
CA SER A 117 -21.95 -27.64 5.21
C SER A 117 -22.88 -27.91 6.40
N TYR A 118 -23.32 -26.88 7.13
CA TYR A 118 -24.32 -27.00 8.20
C TYR A 118 -25.76 -27.08 7.68
N LEU A 119 -26.01 -26.64 6.44
CA LEU A 119 -27.33 -26.68 5.79
C LEU A 119 -27.56 -27.96 4.99
N GLN A 120 -26.54 -28.81 4.86
CA GLN A 120 -26.63 -30.06 4.13
C GLN A 120 -27.39 -31.10 4.99
N PRO A 121 -28.54 -31.62 4.54
CA PRO A 121 -29.33 -32.57 5.32
C PRO A 121 -28.52 -33.86 5.57
N PRO A 122 -28.70 -34.54 6.72
CA PRO A 122 -27.94 -35.76 7.02
C PRO A 122 -28.13 -36.78 5.90
N ALA A 123 -27.02 -37.29 5.37
CA ALA A 123 -27.04 -38.34 4.37
C ALA A 123 -27.86 -39.51 4.92
N ASN A 124 -28.98 -39.79 4.25
CA ASN A 124 -29.96 -40.80 4.61
C ASN A 124 -29.25 -42.17 4.65
N THR A 125 -28.78 -42.54 5.84
CA THR A 125 -28.05 -43.78 6.07
C THR A 125 -29.09 -44.82 6.44
N GLY A 126 -29.53 -45.54 5.42
CA GLY A 126 -30.03 -46.90 5.57
C GLY A 126 -31.53 -47.02 5.82
N ASP A 127 -32.25 -47.33 4.74
CA ASP A 127 -33.25 -48.40 4.81
C ASP A 127 -33.03 -49.37 3.64
N LYS A 128 -31.97 -50.18 3.77
CA LYS A 128 -32.01 -51.55 3.28
C LYS A 128 -32.48 -52.43 4.43
N LYS A 129 -33.79 -52.69 4.54
CA LYS A 129 -34.24 -53.93 5.18
C LYS A 129 -35.68 -54.32 4.81
N LYS A 130 -35.68 -55.40 4.01
CA LYS A 130 -36.61 -56.54 3.99
C LYS A 130 -37.98 -56.37 3.35
#